data_AF-A0A931UIR0-F1
#
_entry.id   AF-A0A931UIR0-F1
#
_cell.length_a   1.000
_cell.length_b   1.000
_cell.length_c   1.000
_cell.angle_alpha   90.00
_cell.angle_beta   90.00
_cell.angle_gamma   90.00
#
_symmetry.space_group_name_H-M   'P 1'
#
loop_
_entity.id
_entity.type
_entity.pdbx_description
1 polymer ?
#
loop_
_entity_poly.entity_id
_entity_poly.type
_entity_poly.pdbx_seq_one_letter_code
_entity_poly.pdbx_strand_id
1 'polypeptide(L)'
;MKRLLLLPLLLLSFGCARNHFNVPAENFAGKVKVLGVAPIIVDADSDIRHPQKDLLMPVLAEMNRQHEQQLVRKLKESGNFYTVALLDGDPRRIFGDLFFRRERRDDATIQYNKYFWKSEELRDYLRRNHLDAVMLIVVSGLGRTERIYADNLLASMTSEYNYLIMTAQILDANGTILWEYPNFRRRLLTYYPMINLQYPDFSEADANLSTSANVKFKTIEGITRALGKKRKDLLLRETQESEVYGKQFDEMVSLLKYDPDGKKKETPPPTEKSPKAQEIKPSPLEPPAAAPARPQADERLPAKGGTP
;
A
#
# COMPACT_ATOMS: atom_id res chain seq x y z
N MET A 1 -26.21 -49.65 1.63
CA MET A 1 -26.03 -48.65 0.55
C MET A 1 -25.11 -47.55 1.07
N LYS A 2 -24.14 -47.08 0.28
CA LYS A 2 -23.00 -46.27 0.76
C LYS A 2 -22.84 -44.99 -0.08
N ARG A 3 -22.47 -43.90 0.60
CA ARG A 3 -21.83 -42.68 0.06
C ARG A 3 -22.57 -41.95 -1.06
N LEU A 4 -23.24 -40.85 -0.72
CA LEU A 4 -23.13 -39.54 -1.38
C LEU A 4 -23.82 -38.47 -0.51
N LEU A 5 -23.44 -37.19 -0.65
CA LEU A 5 -23.90 -35.99 0.08
C LEU A 5 -23.16 -35.62 1.39
N LEU A 6 -21.89 -35.20 1.26
CA LEU A 6 -21.21 -34.37 2.26
C LEU A 6 -19.99 -33.65 1.64
N LEU A 7 -20.18 -32.95 0.52
CA LEU A 7 -19.09 -32.26 -0.20
C LEU A 7 -19.48 -31.00 -1.03
N PRO A 8 -20.16 -29.98 -0.45
CA PRO A 8 -20.07 -28.64 -1.04
C PRO A 8 -19.74 -27.51 -0.03
N LEU A 9 -19.24 -27.83 1.18
CA LEU A 9 -19.00 -26.83 2.25
C LEU A 9 -17.51 -26.61 2.59
N LEU A 10 -16.59 -26.93 1.67
CA LEU A 10 -15.14 -26.88 1.89
C LEU A 10 -14.40 -25.91 0.93
N LEU A 11 -15.12 -25.10 0.15
CA LEU A 11 -14.57 -24.20 -0.87
C LEU A 11 -14.60 -22.70 -0.50
N LEU A 12 -15.10 -22.34 0.69
CA LEU A 12 -15.22 -20.93 1.13
C LEU A 12 -14.10 -20.46 2.08
N SER A 13 -13.15 -21.33 2.45
CA SER A 13 -12.04 -21.02 3.36
C SER A 13 -10.77 -20.53 2.64
N PHE A 14 -10.86 -20.04 1.40
CA PHE A 14 -9.82 -19.22 0.78
C PHE A 14 -9.83 -17.80 1.34
N GLY A 15 -9.43 -17.68 2.60
CA GLY A 15 -9.07 -16.42 3.23
C GLY A 15 -7.90 -15.79 2.46
N CYS A 16 -8.21 -15.00 1.44
CA CYS A 16 -7.24 -14.29 0.62
C CYS A 16 -6.54 -13.22 1.46
N ALA A 17 -5.49 -13.60 2.21
CA ALA A 17 -4.64 -12.66 2.92
C ALA A 17 -4.11 -11.61 1.92
N ARG A 18 -4.62 -10.38 2.04
CA ARG A 18 -4.29 -9.25 1.17
C ARG A 18 -3.04 -8.52 1.67
N ASN A 19 -2.00 -9.25 2.05
CA ASN A 19 -0.81 -8.64 2.59
C ASN A 19 0.09 -8.06 1.48
N HIS A 20 0.09 -6.73 1.35
CA HIS A 20 0.99 -5.99 0.45
C HIS A 20 2.25 -5.49 1.18
N PHE A 21 2.37 -5.77 2.48
CA PHE A 21 3.55 -5.45 3.27
C PHE A 21 4.63 -6.52 3.10
N ASN A 22 5.89 -6.10 3.20
CA ASN A 22 7.01 -7.02 3.13
C ASN A 22 7.22 -7.81 4.45
N VAL A 23 6.65 -7.29 5.54
CA VAL A 23 6.45 -7.91 6.86
C VAL A 23 4.96 -8.30 7.05
N PRO A 24 4.56 -9.05 8.11
CA PRO A 24 3.15 -9.17 8.49
C PRO A 24 2.51 -7.80 8.75
N ALA A 25 1.26 -7.58 8.32
CA ALA A 25 0.61 -6.27 8.39
C ALA A 25 0.42 -5.78 9.84
N GLU A 26 0.16 -6.71 10.75
CA GLU A 26 0.08 -6.47 12.20
C GLU A 26 1.42 -5.94 12.75
N ASN A 27 2.53 -6.48 12.24
CA ASN A 27 3.88 -6.03 12.58
C ASN A 27 4.25 -4.70 11.90
N PHE A 28 3.60 -4.33 10.80
CA PHE A 28 3.76 -3.02 10.17
C PHE A 28 3.10 -1.92 11.02
N ALA A 29 1.80 -2.08 11.32
CA ALA A 29 1.03 -1.12 12.11
C ALA A 29 1.57 -0.96 13.55
N GLY A 30 2.11 -2.04 14.15
CA GLY A 30 2.78 -1.97 15.45
C GLY A 30 4.14 -1.27 15.45
N LYS A 31 4.84 -1.20 14.30
CA LYS A 31 6.20 -0.64 14.17
C LYS A 31 6.25 0.81 13.69
N VAL A 32 5.27 1.27 12.91
CA VAL A 32 5.31 2.59 12.28
C VAL A 32 4.16 3.46 12.78
N LYS A 33 4.43 4.32 13.77
CA LYS A 33 3.47 5.32 14.25
C LYS A 33 3.72 6.68 13.59
N VAL A 34 4.99 7.08 13.49
CA VAL A 34 5.44 8.33 12.88
C VAL A 34 6.11 8.05 11.54
N LEU A 35 5.41 8.37 10.45
CA LEU A 35 5.91 8.27 9.08
C LEU A 35 6.35 9.63 8.56
N GLY A 36 7.62 9.76 8.19
CA GLY A 36 8.07 10.88 7.35
C GLY A 36 7.90 10.54 5.87
N VAL A 37 7.44 11.47 5.06
CA VAL A 37 7.41 11.36 3.60
C VAL A 37 8.50 12.30 3.07
N ALA A 38 9.52 11.75 2.41
CA ALA A 38 10.56 12.57 1.81
C ALA A 38 10.01 13.32 0.56
N PRO A 39 10.61 14.46 0.18
CA PRO A 39 10.39 15.07 -1.13
C PRO A 39 10.51 14.04 -2.26
N ILE A 40 9.65 14.10 -3.28
CA ILE A 40 9.66 13.13 -4.38
C ILE A 40 10.89 13.37 -5.25
N ILE A 41 11.75 12.35 -5.29
CA ILE A 41 13.02 12.36 -5.98
C ILE A 41 12.79 12.16 -7.48
N VAL A 42 13.61 12.82 -8.30
CA VAL A 42 13.76 12.51 -9.74
C VAL A 42 15.14 11.90 -9.94
N ASP A 43 15.18 10.62 -10.32
CA ASP A 43 16.43 9.95 -10.67
C ASP A 43 16.84 10.34 -12.10
N ALA A 44 17.65 11.39 -12.21
CA ALA A 44 18.12 11.90 -13.50
C ALA A 44 19.06 10.92 -14.24
N ASP A 45 19.66 9.97 -13.53
CA ASP A 45 20.60 8.97 -14.08
C ASP A 45 19.90 7.66 -14.47
N SER A 46 18.57 7.63 -14.38
CA SER A 46 17.74 6.57 -14.94
C SER A 46 17.54 6.73 -16.45
N ASP A 47 16.91 5.73 -17.07
CA ASP A 47 16.69 5.67 -18.52
C ASP A 47 15.59 6.65 -18.97
N ILE A 48 15.82 7.95 -18.78
CA ILE A 48 14.96 9.04 -19.24
C ILE A 48 15.50 9.50 -20.59
N ARG A 49 14.89 8.97 -21.66
CA ARG A 49 15.21 9.30 -23.05
C ARG A 49 14.24 10.36 -23.53
N HIS A 50 14.72 11.60 -23.62
CA HIS A 50 14.00 12.73 -24.19
C HIS A 50 14.99 13.70 -24.83
N PRO A 51 14.75 14.22 -26.05
CA PRO A 51 15.67 15.15 -26.71
C PRO A 51 15.95 16.45 -25.92
N GLN A 52 15.03 16.83 -25.03
CA GLN A 52 15.12 18.02 -24.18
C GLN A 52 15.16 17.61 -22.69
N LYS A 53 15.91 16.55 -22.35
CA LYS A 53 16.03 16.00 -20.98
C LYS A 53 16.30 17.07 -19.93
N ASP A 54 17.21 18.01 -20.21
CA ASP A 54 17.63 19.05 -19.25
C ASP A 54 16.50 20.05 -18.95
N LEU A 55 15.57 20.27 -19.88
CA LEU A 55 14.35 21.07 -19.67
C LEU A 55 13.25 20.26 -18.97
N LEU A 56 13.24 18.93 -19.14
CA LEU A 56 12.29 18.05 -18.47
C LEU A 56 12.58 17.92 -16.97
N MET A 57 13.85 17.85 -16.55
CA MET A 57 14.22 17.67 -15.15
C MET A 57 13.64 18.73 -14.18
N PRO A 58 13.74 20.05 -14.44
CA PRO A 58 13.13 21.06 -13.57
C PRO A 58 11.60 21.01 -13.60
N VAL A 59 10.97 20.69 -14.74
CA VAL A 59 9.51 20.52 -14.83
C VAL A 59 9.03 19.38 -13.94
N LEU A 60 9.73 18.24 -13.92
CA LEU A 60 9.41 17.12 -13.03
C LEU A 60 9.60 17.47 -11.56
N ALA A 61 10.70 18.17 -11.22
CA ALA A 61 10.96 18.60 -9.85
C ALA A 61 9.86 19.55 -9.33
N GLU A 62 9.48 20.55 -10.11
CA GLU A 62 8.42 21.51 -9.75
C GLU A 62 7.06 20.80 -9.61
N MET A 63 6.67 19.98 -10.60
CA MET A 63 5.41 19.23 -10.56
C MET A 63 5.34 18.27 -9.38
N ASN A 64 6.46 17.63 -9.01
CA ASN A 64 6.55 16.81 -7.81
C ASN A 64 6.26 17.62 -6.54
N ARG A 65 6.96 18.75 -6.33
CA ARG A 65 6.79 19.60 -5.15
C ARG A 65 5.37 20.13 -4.99
N GLN A 66 4.69 20.46 -6.10
CA GLN A 66 3.30 20.91 -6.08
C GLN A 66 2.31 19.82 -5.59
N HIS A 67 2.63 18.54 -5.75
CA HIS A 67 1.70 17.43 -5.49
C HIS A 67 2.03 16.58 -4.25
N GLU A 68 3.22 16.70 -3.65
CA GLU A 68 3.61 16.00 -2.42
C GLU A 68 2.59 16.11 -1.28
N GLN A 69 2.05 17.31 -1.04
CA GLN A 69 1.05 17.54 -0.01
C GLN A 69 -0.26 16.77 -0.26
N GLN A 70 -0.59 16.47 -1.53
CA GLN A 70 -1.75 15.65 -1.87
C GLN A 70 -1.57 14.21 -1.36
N LEU A 71 -0.39 13.62 -1.54
CA LEU A 71 -0.08 12.29 -1.01
C LEU A 71 -0.10 12.28 0.52
N VAL A 72 0.50 13.28 1.16
CA VAL A 72 0.52 13.37 2.64
C VAL A 72 -0.89 13.48 3.21
N ARG A 73 -1.82 14.21 2.57
CA ARG A 73 -3.24 14.22 2.96
C ARG A 73 -3.87 12.83 2.83
N LYS A 74 -3.75 12.17 1.68
CA LYS A 74 -4.29 10.80 1.47
C LYS A 74 -3.72 9.77 2.46
N LEU A 75 -2.44 9.89 2.84
CA LEU A 75 -1.81 9.05 3.86
C LEU A 75 -2.38 9.31 5.25
N LYS A 76 -2.64 10.57 5.64
CA LYS A 76 -3.33 10.90 6.90
C LYS A 76 -4.76 10.37 6.92
N GLU A 77 -5.51 10.62 5.85
CA GLU A 77 -6.89 10.14 5.66
C GLU A 77 -7.01 8.61 5.67
N SER A 78 -5.91 7.89 5.39
CA SER A 78 -5.90 6.43 5.44
C SER A 78 -5.99 5.84 6.86
N GLY A 79 -5.70 6.62 7.90
CA GLY A 79 -5.73 6.17 9.30
C GLY A 79 -4.67 5.14 9.70
N ASN A 80 -3.78 4.73 8.79
CA ASN A 80 -2.77 3.69 9.04
C ASN A 80 -1.63 4.12 9.99
N PHE A 81 -1.46 5.43 10.22
CA PHE A 81 -0.34 6.01 10.97
C PHE A 81 -0.84 6.99 12.01
N TYR A 82 -0.18 7.08 13.17
CA TYR A 82 -0.49 8.07 14.19
C TYR A 82 -0.11 9.50 13.74
N THR A 83 0.97 9.63 12.98
CA THR A 83 1.42 10.90 12.41
C THR A 83 2.08 10.67 11.06
N VAL A 84 1.75 11.53 10.10
CA VAL A 84 2.43 11.61 8.80
C VAL A 84 2.91 13.04 8.60
N ALA A 85 4.18 13.23 8.27
CA ALA A 85 4.78 14.54 8.00
C ALA A 85 5.44 14.55 6.62
N LEU A 86 5.28 15.64 5.85
CA LEU A 86 6.19 15.93 4.75
C LEU A 86 7.51 16.39 5.37
N LEU A 87 8.62 15.84 4.89
CA LEU A 87 9.96 16.25 5.31
C LEU A 87 10.48 17.36 4.41
N ASP A 88 11.20 18.31 5.00
CA ASP A 88 11.89 19.36 4.25
C ASP A 88 13.29 18.91 3.79
N GLY A 89 13.75 19.51 2.70
CA GLY A 89 15.08 19.28 2.13
C GLY A 89 15.08 19.31 0.61
N ASP A 90 16.28 19.34 0.03
CA ASP A 90 16.47 19.16 -1.41
C ASP A 90 16.39 17.67 -1.77
N PRO A 91 15.45 17.23 -2.63
CA PRO A 91 15.36 15.84 -3.07
C PRO A 91 16.65 15.32 -3.72
N ARG A 92 17.42 16.16 -4.42
CA ARG A 92 18.67 15.73 -5.08
C ARG A 92 19.74 15.39 -4.04
N ARG A 93 19.91 16.25 -3.04
CA ARG A 93 20.81 15.98 -1.90
C ARG A 93 20.37 14.76 -1.08
N ILE A 94 19.07 14.64 -0.75
CA ILE A 94 18.53 13.47 -0.05
C ILE A 94 18.83 12.18 -0.83
N PHE A 95 18.65 12.21 -2.16
CA PHE A 95 18.99 11.07 -3.01
C PHE A 95 20.49 10.77 -3.00
N GLY A 96 21.36 11.76 -3.26
CA GLY A 96 22.82 11.56 -3.27
C GLY A 96 23.40 11.06 -1.94
N ASP A 97 22.84 11.53 -0.80
CA ASP A 97 23.24 11.09 0.53
C ASP A 97 22.79 9.64 0.80
N LEU A 98 21.53 9.29 0.50
CA LEU A 98 20.93 7.99 0.88
C LEU A 98 21.06 6.87 -0.17
N PHE A 99 21.20 7.19 -1.45
CA PHE A 99 21.18 6.22 -2.55
C PHE A 99 22.43 5.34 -2.54
N PHE A 100 22.22 4.01 -2.58
CA PHE A 100 23.32 3.06 -2.76
C PHE A 100 23.40 2.56 -4.19
N ARG A 101 22.29 2.02 -4.73
CA ARG A 101 22.23 1.48 -6.10
C ARG A 101 20.79 1.30 -6.59
N ARG A 102 20.65 1.20 -7.91
CA ARG A 102 19.41 0.89 -8.64
C ARG A 102 19.56 -0.45 -9.37
N GLU A 103 18.53 -1.27 -9.33
CA GLU A 103 18.43 -2.49 -10.15
C GLU A 103 17.18 -2.41 -11.03
N ARG A 104 17.33 -2.66 -12.34
CA ARG A 104 16.17 -2.90 -13.21
C ARG A 104 15.64 -4.31 -12.92
N ARG A 105 14.34 -4.43 -12.70
CA ARG A 105 13.64 -5.68 -12.40
C ARG A 105 12.53 -5.92 -13.43
N ASP A 106 12.21 -7.20 -13.64
CA ASP A 106 11.07 -7.67 -14.43
C ASP A 106 10.39 -8.78 -13.62
N ASP A 107 9.40 -8.37 -12.82
CA ASP A 107 8.71 -9.25 -11.89
C ASP A 107 7.27 -9.39 -12.36
N ALA A 108 6.81 -10.62 -12.59
CA ALA A 108 5.47 -10.92 -13.10
C ALA A 108 5.09 -10.13 -14.38
N THR A 109 6.02 -10.00 -15.35
CA THR A 109 5.91 -9.23 -16.61
C THR A 109 5.89 -7.71 -16.45
N ILE A 110 6.14 -7.20 -15.24
CA ILE A 110 6.16 -5.78 -14.95
C ILE A 110 7.59 -5.32 -14.71
N GLN A 111 8.05 -4.46 -15.61
CA GLN A 111 9.38 -3.86 -15.55
C GLN A 111 9.37 -2.57 -14.72
N TYR A 112 10.36 -2.42 -13.84
CA TYR A 112 10.51 -1.26 -12.97
C TYR A 112 11.95 -1.11 -12.44
N ASN A 113 12.23 0.01 -11.77
CA ASN A 113 13.50 0.26 -11.09
C ASN A 113 13.34 0.02 -9.59
N LYS A 114 14.11 -0.92 -9.01
CA LYS A 114 14.18 -1.14 -7.56
C LYS A 114 15.37 -0.39 -6.98
N TYR A 115 15.12 0.38 -5.92
CA TYR A 115 16.13 1.18 -5.23
C TYR A 115 16.60 0.49 -3.95
N PHE A 116 17.88 0.70 -3.65
CA PHE A 116 18.54 0.27 -2.42
C PHE A 116 19.22 1.49 -1.80
N TRP A 117 19.16 1.57 -0.47
CA TRP A 117 19.58 2.72 0.31
C TRP A 117 20.68 2.32 1.27
N LYS A 118 21.58 3.25 1.61
CA LYS A 118 22.64 3.03 2.57
C LYS A 118 22.04 3.04 3.99
N SER A 119 22.20 1.95 4.74
CA SER A 119 21.48 1.77 6.01
C SER A 119 21.92 2.72 7.13
N GLU A 120 23.16 3.21 7.12
CA GLU A 120 23.69 4.08 8.18
C GLU A 120 23.21 5.53 7.99
N GLU A 121 23.35 6.07 6.78
CA GLU A 121 22.86 7.40 6.42
C GLU A 121 21.33 7.49 6.53
N LEU A 122 20.61 6.41 6.18
CA LEU A 122 19.17 6.28 6.40
C LEU A 122 18.82 6.33 7.89
N ARG A 123 19.50 5.55 8.74
CA ARG A 123 19.31 5.56 10.20
C ARG A 123 19.50 6.96 10.78
N ASP A 124 20.55 7.66 10.37
CA ASP A 124 20.83 9.02 10.82
C ASP A 124 19.85 10.06 10.24
N TYR A 125 19.29 9.82 9.05
CA TYR A 125 18.19 10.62 8.51
C TYR A 125 16.90 10.45 9.33
N LEU A 126 16.50 9.22 9.69
CA LEU A 126 15.32 9.00 10.55
C LEU A 126 15.54 9.57 11.95
N ARG A 127 16.73 9.38 12.55
CA ARG A 127 17.03 9.89 13.91
C ARG A 127 16.94 11.41 13.97
N ARG A 128 17.50 12.13 12.97
CA ARG A 128 17.45 13.60 12.89
C ARG A 128 16.03 14.16 12.73
N ASN A 129 15.12 13.39 12.15
CA ASN A 129 13.72 13.79 11.92
C ASN A 129 12.73 13.17 12.94
N HIS A 130 13.22 12.43 13.94
CA HIS A 130 12.41 11.74 14.96
C HIS A 130 11.33 10.81 14.39
N LEU A 131 11.69 9.99 13.39
CA LEU A 131 10.76 9.11 12.65
C LEU A 131 10.92 7.64 13.03
N ASP A 132 9.82 6.87 13.02
CA ASP A 132 9.87 5.41 13.06
C ASP A 132 10.25 4.82 11.68
N ALA A 133 9.72 5.43 10.62
CA ALA A 133 9.98 5.07 9.23
C ALA A 133 9.97 6.28 8.30
N VAL A 134 10.60 6.15 7.13
CA VAL A 134 10.51 7.10 6.03
C VAL A 134 9.92 6.46 4.78
N MET A 135 9.02 7.17 4.09
CA MET A 135 8.60 6.88 2.73
C MET A 135 9.49 7.63 1.74
N LEU A 136 10.28 6.90 0.95
CA LEU A 136 11.07 7.42 -0.17
C LEU A 136 10.33 7.14 -1.47
N ILE A 137 10.23 8.14 -2.34
CA ILE A 137 9.48 8.06 -3.61
C ILE A 137 10.40 8.56 -4.72
N VAL A 138 10.54 7.78 -5.78
CA VAL A 138 11.42 8.08 -6.91
C VAL A 138 10.63 8.02 -8.21
N VAL A 139 10.65 9.12 -8.95
CA VAL A 139 10.28 9.20 -10.37
C VAL A 139 11.51 8.87 -11.20
N SER A 140 11.40 7.92 -12.11
CA SER A 140 12.52 7.46 -12.95
C SER A 140 12.07 7.05 -14.35
N GLY A 141 13.02 7.04 -15.28
CA GLY A 141 12.82 6.59 -16.65
C GLY A 141 12.93 5.08 -16.80
N LEU A 142 12.12 4.54 -17.70
CA LEU A 142 12.10 3.14 -18.09
C LEU A 142 11.77 3.00 -19.59
N GLY A 143 12.74 2.56 -20.39
CA GLY A 143 12.54 2.02 -21.73
C GLY A 143 12.01 0.59 -21.70
N ARG A 144 10.88 0.31 -22.36
CA ARG A 144 10.35 -1.06 -22.52
C ARG A 144 9.71 -1.26 -23.90
N THR A 145 9.83 -2.46 -24.46
CA THR A 145 9.19 -2.83 -25.72
C THR A 145 7.72 -3.13 -25.49
N GLU A 146 6.83 -2.43 -26.18
CA GLU A 146 5.38 -2.64 -26.10
C GLU A 146 4.71 -2.55 -27.47
N ARG A 147 3.56 -3.21 -27.59
CA ARG A 147 2.67 -3.12 -28.75
C ARG A 147 1.54 -2.14 -28.44
N ILE A 148 1.53 -0.99 -29.11
CA ILE A 148 0.46 0.00 -29.03
C ILE A 148 -0.43 -0.15 -30.27
N TYR A 149 -1.74 -0.02 -30.10
CA TYR A 149 -2.73 -0.02 -31.16
C TYR A 149 -3.17 1.42 -31.48
N ALA A 150 -3.55 1.68 -32.73
CA ALA A 150 -4.23 2.91 -33.10
C ALA A 150 -5.65 2.92 -32.50
N ASP A 151 -6.27 4.10 -32.40
CA ASP A 151 -7.61 4.26 -31.80
C ASP A 151 -8.70 3.48 -32.57
N ASN A 152 -8.48 3.24 -33.87
CA ASN A 152 -9.36 2.41 -34.71
C ASN A 152 -9.14 0.88 -34.53
N LEU A 153 -8.13 0.46 -33.76
CA LEU A 153 -7.68 -0.91 -33.55
C LEU A 153 -7.25 -1.70 -34.81
N LEU A 154 -7.21 -1.06 -35.98
CA LEU A 154 -6.81 -1.70 -37.26
C LEU A 154 -5.29 -1.71 -37.44
N ALA A 155 -4.60 -0.69 -36.94
CA ALA A 155 -3.14 -0.59 -36.96
C ALA A 155 -2.54 -0.85 -35.57
N SER A 156 -1.32 -1.37 -35.54
CA SER A 156 -0.54 -1.53 -34.30
C SER A 156 0.95 -1.46 -34.58
N MET A 157 1.71 -0.88 -33.68
CA MET A 157 3.17 -0.86 -33.73
C MET A 157 3.75 -1.48 -32.46
N THR A 158 4.76 -2.34 -32.64
CA THR A 158 5.65 -2.77 -31.56
C THR A 158 6.93 -1.96 -31.65
N SER A 159 7.26 -1.21 -30.60
CA SER A 159 8.49 -0.42 -30.52
C SER A 159 8.97 -0.34 -29.07
N GLU A 160 10.22 0.10 -28.88
CA GLU A 160 10.73 0.48 -27.57
C GLU A 160 10.22 1.88 -27.20
N TYR A 161 9.41 1.97 -26.14
CA TYR A 161 8.85 3.21 -25.63
C TYR A 161 9.51 3.60 -24.32
N ASN A 162 9.64 4.91 -24.07
CA ASN A 162 10.21 5.45 -22.84
C ASN A 162 9.14 6.08 -21.94
N TYR A 163 9.07 5.60 -20.71
CA TYR A 163 8.10 6.02 -19.71
C TYR A 163 8.79 6.69 -18.53
N LEU A 164 8.13 7.66 -17.93
CA LEU A 164 8.34 7.97 -16.53
C LEU A 164 7.46 7.04 -15.68
N ILE A 165 8.08 6.44 -14.68
CA ILE A 165 7.47 5.54 -13.71
C ILE A 165 7.70 6.09 -12.31
N MET A 166 6.80 5.76 -11.37
CA MET A 166 6.93 6.14 -9.97
C MET A 166 7.05 4.88 -9.11
N THR A 167 8.04 4.84 -8.24
CA THR A 167 8.28 3.75 -7.29
C THR A 167 8.42 4.31 -5.88
N ALA A 168 7.98 3.57 -4.87
CA ALA A 168 8.03 4.02 -3.49
C ALA A 168 8.44 2.88 -2.54
N GLN A 169 9.08 3.23 -1.42
CA GLN A 169 9.43 2.29 -0.35
C GLN A 169 9.24 2.95 1.01
N ILE A 170 8.71 2.21 1.98
CA ILE A 170 8.73 2.62 3.40
C ILE A 170 9.81 1.79 4.11
N LEU A 171 10.77 2.48 4.73
CA LEU A 171 11.93 1.86 5.36
C LEU A 171 12.06 2.24 6.84
N ASP A 172 12.50 1.29 7.67
CA ASP A 172 12.86 1.52 9.07
C ASP A 172 14.33 1.97 9.25
N ALA A 173 14.70 2.29 10.48
CA ALA A 173 16.06 2.70 10.87
C ALA A 173 17.16 1.61 10.74
N ASN A 174 16.81 0.42 10.25
CA ASN A 174 17.75 -0.65 9.89
C ASN A 174 17.91 -0.80 8.38
N GLY A 175 17.14 -0.05 7.57
CA GLY A 175 17.03 -0.27 6.12
C GLY A 175 16.09 -1.41 5.75
N THR A 176 15.26 -1.90 6.67
CA THR A 176 14.25 -2.92 6.36
C THR A 176 13.17 -2.29 5.49
N ILE A 177 12.99 -2.76 4.26
CA ILE A 177 11.85 -2.40 3.43
C ILE A 177 10.59 -3.00 4.06
N LEU A 178 9.80 -2.18 4.75
CA LEU A 178 8.55 -2.57 5.41
C LEU A 178 7.40 -2.70 4.40
N TRP A 179 7.40 -1.83 3.39
CA TRP A 179 6.46 -1.81 2.27
C TRP A 179 7.16 -1.27 1.02
N GLU A 180 6.73 -1.69 -0.15
CA GLU A 180 7.20 -1.16 -1.43
C GLU A 180 6.07 -1.08 -2.47
N TYR A 181 6.26 -0.20 -3.46
CA TYR A 181 5.42 -0.08 -4.63
C TYR A 181 6.29 0.08 -5.89
N PRO A 182 6.05 -0.71 -6.93
CA PRO A 182 5.12 -1.86 -6.97
C PRO A 182 5.63 -3.08 -6.15
N ASN A 183 4.72 -3.96 -5.69
CA ASN A 183 5.06 -5.16 -4.89
C ASN A 183 4.40 -6.44 -5.45
N PHE A 184 5.17 -7.26 -6.17
CA PHE A 184 4.69 -8.40 -6.96
C PHE A 184 4.42 -9.69 -6.16
N ARG A 185 4.30 -9.62 -4.82
CA ARG A 185 3.90 -10.77 -4.00
C ARG A 185 2.48 -11.31 -4.30
N ARG A 186 1.72 -10.68 -5.21
CA ARG A 186 0.38 -11.10 -5.66
C ARG A 186 0.30 -11.16 -7.19
N ARG A 187 -0.42 -12.15 -7.72
CA ARG A 187 -0.51 -12.47 -9.17
C ARG A 187 -1.34 -11.51 -10.03
N LEU A 188 -1.93 -10.47 -9.45
CA LEU A 188 -2.85 -9.55 -10.12
C LEU A 188 -2.54 -8.12 -9.67
N LEU A 189 -1.59 -7.48 -10.36
CA LEU A 189 -1.28 -6.06 -10.21
C LEU A 189 -1.14 -5.45 -11.59
N THR A 190 -1.73 -4.27 -11.78
CA THR A 190 -1.60 -3.45 -12.98
C THR A 190 -0.75 -2.24 -12.63
N TYR A 191 0.57 -2.35 -12.82
CA TYR A 191 1.46 -1.21 -12.61
C TYR A 191 1.35 -0.24 -13.79
N TYR A 192 0.74 0.91 -13.57
CA TYR A 192 0.62 1.94 -14.59
C TYR A 192 1.83 2.87 -14.59
N PRO A 193 2.46 3.13 -15.76
CA PRO A 193 3.45 4.20 -15.84
C PRO A 193 2.81 5.55 -15.51
N MET A 194 3.61 6.46 -14.98
CA MET A 194 3.16 7.81 -14.63
C MET A 194 2.82 8.60 -15.90
N ILE A 195 3.72 8.59 -16.88
CA ILE A 195 3.47 9.18 -18.21
C ILE A 195 4.38 8.53 -19.26
N ASN A 196 3.85 8.27 -20.45
CA ASN A 196 4.66 7.94 -21.64
C ASN A 196 5.30 9.23 -22.19
N LEU A 197 6.62 9.27 -22.38
CA LEU A 197 7.32 10.41 -22.98
C LEU A 197 7.22 10.43 -24.51
N GLN A 198 6.77 9.34 -25.11
CA GLN A 198 6.63 9.15 -26.54
C GLN A 198 5.17 8.84 -26.92
N TYR A 199 4.90 8.83 -28.22
CA TYR A 199 3.65 8.36 -28.81
C TYR A 199 3.91 7.83 -30.24
N PRO A 200 3.13 6.83 -30.70
CA PRO A 200 3.13 6.44 -32.11
C PRO A 200 2.35 7.47 -32.94
N ASP A 201 2.91 7.88 -34.08
CA ASP A 201 2.20 8.70 -35.07
C ASP A 201 1.60 7.80 -36.17
N PHE A 202 0.44 7.22 -35.85
CA PHE A 202 -0.32 6.42 -36.83
C PHE A 202 -0.92 7.29 -37.94
N SER A 203 -1.34 8.51 -37.62
CA SER A 203 -1.94 9.44 -38.60
C SER A 203 -0.96 9.84 -39.70
N GLU A 204 0.31 10.08 -39.36
CA GLU A 204 1.37 10.31 -40.36
C GLU A 204 1.63 9.05 -41.21
N ALA A 205 1.56 7.85 -40.62
CA ALA A 205 1.75 6.61 -41.36
C ALA A 205 0.62 6.36 -42.36
N ASP A 206 -0.63 6.49 -41.90
CA ASP A 206 -1.84 6.34 -42.73
C ASP A 206 -1.84 7.34 -43.89
N ALA A 207 -1.48 8.61 -43.62
CA ALA A 207 -1.40 9.65 -44.64
C ALA A 207 -0.31 9.41 -45.71
N ASN A 208 0.77 8.71 -45.35
CA ASN A 208 1.87 8.36 -46.26
C ASN A 208 1.79 6.93 -46.81
N LEU A 209 0.70 6.18 -46.52
CA LEU A 209 0.55 4.76 -46.84
C LEU A 209 1.72 3.88 -46.34
N SER A 210 2.33 4.28 -45.22
CA SER A 210 3.45 3.59 -44.59
C SER A 210 2.98 2.34 -43.85
N THR A 211 3.72 1.23 -43.98
CA THR A 211 3.47 -0.01 -43.23
C THR A 211 3.82 0.10 -41.74
N SER A 212 4.46 1.19 -41.30
CA SER A 212 4.87 1.41 -39.91
C SER A 212 4.73 2.87 -39.49
N ALA A 213 4.22 3.08 -38.27
CA ALA A 213 4.22 4.38 -37.62
C ALA A 213 5.63 4.79 -37.15
N ASN A 214 5.85 6.09 -37.00
CA ASN A 214 7.04 6.62 -36.35
C ASN A 214 6.76 6.84 -34.86
N VAL A 215 7.77 6.65 -34.00
CA VAL A 215 7.69 7.04 -32.59
C VAL A 215 8.18 8.48 -32.45
N LYS A 216 7.31 9.36 -31.95
CA LYS A 216 7.64 10.77 -31.69
C LYS A 216 7.69 11.06 -30.19
N PHE A 217 8.53 12.00 -29.79
CA PHE A 217 8.57 12.49 -28.41
C PHE A 217 7.49 13.55 -28.18
N LYS A 218 6.86 13.53 -27.00
CA LYS A 218 5.98 14.61 -26.56
C LYS A 218 6.80 15.86 -26.30
N THR A 219 6.27 17.04 -26.62
CA THR A 219 6.91 18.31 -26.26
C THR A 219 6.92 18.49 -24.74
N ILE A 220 7.86 19.29 -24.22
CA ILE A 220 7.89 19.64 -22.79
C ILE A 220 6.54 20.25 -22.35
N GLU A 221 5.95 21.15 -23.14
CA GLU A 221 4.61 21.70 -22.90
C GLU A 221 3.50 20.64 -22.85
N GLY A 222 3.59 19.61 -23.70
CA GLY A 222 2.65 18.47 -23.69
C GLY A 222 2.78 17.65 -22.41
N ILE A 223 4.01 17.44 -21.92
CA ILE A 223 4.29 16.77 -20.65
C ILE A 223 3.79 17.62 -19.47
N THR A 224 4.13 18.91 -19.42
CA THR A 224 3.65 19.86 -18.40
C THR A 224 2.12 19.88 -18.32
N ARG A 225 1.43 19.98 -19.45
CA ARG A 225 -0.04 19.94 -19.51
C ARG A 225 -0.63 18.60 -19.05
N ALA A 226 0.03 17.48 -19.37
CA ALA A 226 -0.42 16.16 -18.92
C ALA A 226 -0.24 15.97 -17.40
N LEU A 227 0.89 16.42 -16.84
CA LEU A 227 1.15 16.37 -15.40
C LEU A 227 0.21 17.30 -14.60
N GLY A 228 -0.05 18.50 -15.11
CA GLY A 228 -0.98 19.47 -14.53
C GLY A 228 -2.46 19.24 -14.85
N LYS A 229 -2.81 18.18 -15.60
CA LYS A 229 -4.20 17.87 -15.96
C LYS A 229 -5.00 17.53 -14.69
N LYS A 230 -5.99 18.36 -14.36
CA LYS A 230 -6.87 18.13 -13.22
C LYS A 230 -7.81 16.95 -13.44
N ARG A 231 -7.98 16.12 -12.42
CA ARG A 231 -8.98 15.06 -12.37
C ARG A 231 -10.37 15.68 -12.30
N LYS A 232 -11.34 15.07 -12.99
CA LYS A 232 -12.76 15.41 -12.89
C LYS A 232 -13.47 14.57 -11.84
N ASP A 233 -14.42 15.16 -11.13
CA ASP A 233 -15.32 14.45 -10.19
C ASP A 233 -16.44 13.70 -10.94
N LEU A 234 -17.33 13.04 -10.18
CA LEU A 234 -18.50 12.32 -10.72
C LEU A 234 -19.51 13.25 -11.43
N LEU A 235 -19.45 14.55 -11.19
CA LEU A 235 -20.27 15.59 -11.83
C LEU A 235 -19.49 16.32 -12.94
N LEU A 236 -18.36 15.75 -13.39
CA LEU A 236 -17.44 16.25 -14.41
C LEU A 236 -16.77 17.60 -14.09
N ARG A 237 -16.80 18.04 -12.83
CA ARG A 237 -16.16 19.28 -12.35
C ARG A 237 -14.68 19.05 -12.11
N GLU A 238 -13.85 20.05 -12.41
CA GLU A 238 -12.41 19.97 -12.13
C GLU A 238 -12.15 20.01 -10.62
N THR A 239 -11.42 19.01 -10.13
CA THR A 239 -10.91 18.96 -8.76
C THR A 239 -9.57 19.71 -8.65
N GLN A 240 -9.05 19.87 -7.43
CA GLN A 240 -7.69 20.36 -7.21
C GLN A 240 -6.61 19.27 -7.39
N GLU A 241 -6.99 18.02 -7.66
CA GLU A 241 -6.05 16.91 -7.81
C GLU A 241 -5.58 16.77 -9.27
N SER A 242 -4.27 16.56 -9.49
CA SER A 242 -3.79 16.07 -10.78
C SER A 242 -4.30 14.64 -11.01
N GLU A 243 -4.72 14.34 -12.25
CA GLU A 243 -5.14 13.01 -12.68
C GLU A 243 -3.97 12.02 -12.65
N VAL A 244 -2.76 12.46 -13.04
CA VAL A 244 -1.55 11.63 -13.09
C VAL A 244 -1.05 11.30 -11.69
N TYR A 245 -0.82 12.32 -10.86
CA TYR A 245 -0.36 12.12 -9.48
C TYR A 245 -1.45 11.46 -8.62
N GLY A 246 -2.71 11.90 -8.75
CA GLY A 246 -3.84 11.34 -8.02
C GLY A 246 -4.01 9.83 -8.26
N LYS A 247 -3.86 9.36 -9.51
CA LYS A 247 -3.90 7.92 -9.81
C LYS A 247 -2.78 7.15 -9.10
N GLN A 248 -1.53 7.62 -9.18
CA GLN A 248 -0.38 6.96 -8.53
C GLN A 248 -0.54 6.95 -6.99
N PHE A 249 -0.97 8.06 -6.41
CA PHE A 249 -1.15 8.18 -4.95
C PHE A 249 -2.34 7.35 -4.44
N ASP A 250 -3.47 7.32 -5.16
CA ASP A 250 -4.60 6.46 -4.85
C ASP A 250 -4.19 4.98 -4.88
N GLU A 251 -3.38 4.57 -5.87
CA GLU A 251 -2.87 3.20 -5.99
C GLU A 251 -1.94 2.84 -4.82
N MET A 252 -0.92 3.67 -4.54
CA MET A 252 -0.03 3.49 -3.38
C MET A 252 -0.79 3.39 -2.05
N VAL A 253 -1.72 4.33 -1.79
CA VAL A 253 -2.51 4.37 -0.55
C VAL A 253 -3.46 3.17 -0.46
N SER A 254 -4.02 2.69 -1.58
CA SER A 254 -4.87 1.49 -1.60
C SER A 254 -4.11 0.23 -1.17
N LEU A 255 -2.82 0.14 -1.50
CA LEU A 255 -1.93 -0.96 -1.12
C LEU A 255 -1.40 -0.83 0.31
N LEU A 256 -1.49 0.36 0.92
CA LEU A 256 -1.13 0.62 2.33
C LEU A 256 -2.29 0.41 3.31
N LYS A 257 -3.54 0.29 2.86
CA LYS A 257 -4.69 0.10 3.75
C LYS A 257 -4.59 -1.21 4.55
N TYR A 258 -4.34 -1.07 5.84
CA TYR A 258 -4.52 -2.12 6.83
C TYR A 258 -5.95 -2.05 7.38
N ASP A 259 -6.66 -3.17 7.32
CA ASP A 259 -7.99 -3.32 7.93
C ASP A 259 -7.87 -4.16 9.21
N PRO A 260 -7.83 -3.53 10.40
CA PRO A 260 -7.77 -4.26 11.67
C PRO A 260 -9.07 -5.04 11.97
N ASP A 261 -10.21 -4.59 11.46
CA ASP A 261 -11.54 -5.16 11.74
C ASP A 261 -11.94 -6.26 10.75
N GLY A 262 -11.21 -6.39 9.64
CA GLY A 262 -11.26 -7.52 8.71
C GLY A 262 -11.01 -8.90 9.35
N LYS A 263 -10.61 -8.93 10.63
CA LYS A 263 -10.55 -10.12 11.49
C LYS A 263 -11.52 -10.09 12.69
N LYS A 264 -12.73 -9.52 12.57
CA LYS A 264 -13.79 -9.69 13.60
C LYS A 264 -15.24 -9.44 13.16
N LYS A 265 -15.73 -10.24 12.20
CA LYS A 265 -17.14 -10.70 12.19
C LYS A 265 -17.24 -12.20 11.93
N GLU A 266 -16.57 -12.98 12.78
CA GLU A 266 -17.13 -14.28 13.13
C GLU A 266 -18.46 -13.99 13.81
N THR A 267 -19.55 -14.33 13.12
CA THR A 267 -20.86 -14.39 13.75
C THR A 267 -20.74 -15.41 14.87
N PRO A 268 -21.09 -15.10 16.13
CA PRO A 268 -21.07 -16.12 17.17
C PRO A 268 -21.92 -17.30 16.68
N PRO A 269 -21.47 -18.56 16.87
CA PRO A 269 -22.23 -19.71 16.42
C PRO A 269 -23.66 -19.61 16.95
N PRO A 270 -24.69 -19.91 16.14
CA PRO A 270 -26.07 -19.73 16.55
C PRO A 270 -26.28 -20.51 17.84
N THR A 271 -26.62 -19.80 18.92
CA THR A 271 -26.68 -20.36 20.26
C THR A 271 -27.57 -21.59 20.24
N GLU A 272 -26.97 -22.75 20.47
CA GLU A 272 -27.68 -24.02 20.47
C GLU A 272 -28.79 -23.92 21.52
N LYS A 273 -30.03 -24.12 21.08
CA LYS A 273 -31.21 -23.82 21.91
C LYS A 273 -31.23 -24.78 23.09
N SER A 274 -30.79 -24.31 24.26
CA SER A 274 -31.00 -24.99 25.53
C SER A 274 -32.47 -25.44 25.64
N PRO A 275 -32.75 -26.68 26.05
CA PRO A 275 -34.11 -27.18 26.15
C PRO A 275 -34.96 -26.26 27.04
N LYS A 276 -36.19 -25.97 26.61
CA LYS A 276 -37.13 -25.12 27.36
C LYS A 276 -37.28 -25.64 28.80
N ALA A 277 -37.02 -24.77 29.78
CA ALA A 277 -37.52 -24.96 31.12
C ALA A 277 -39.06 -25.05 31.07
N GLN A 278 -39.61 -26.06 31.75
CA GLN A 278 -41.06 -26.28 31.80
C GLN A 278 -41.72 -25.22 32.69
N GLU A 279 -42.85 -24.71 32.23
CA GLU A 279 -43.65 -23.70 32.91
C GLU A 279 -44.48 -24.38 34.03
N ILE A 280 -44.07 -24.17 35.29
CA ILE A 280 -44.75 -24.75 36.45
C ILE A 280 -45.96 -23.89 36.81
N LYS A 281 -47.17 -24.48 36.69
CA LYS A 281 -48.37 -23.97 37.37
C LYS A 281 -48.49 -24.57 38.78
N PRO A 282 -48.92 -23.79 39.79
CA PRO A 282 -48.88 -24.21 41.19
C PRO A 282 -50.09 -25.05 41.63
N SER A 283 -49.90 -25.83 42.70
CA SER A 283 -50.95 -26.32 43.59
C SER A 283 -50.43 -26.35 45.04
N PRO A 284 -51.31 -26.28 46.06
CA PRO A 284 -50.98 -25.62 47.33
C PRO A 284 -50.46 -26.55 48.44
N LEU A 285 -49.74 -25.94 49.40
CA LEU A 285 -49.73 -26.12 50.88
C LEU A 285 -50.12 -27.50 51.46
N GLU A 286 -49.48 -28.06 52.50
CA GLU A 286 -49.15 -27.42 53.80
C GLU A 286 -48.11 -28.27 54.63
N PRO A 287 -48.00 -28.23 55.98
CA PRO A 287 -46.85 -27.69 56.75
C PRO A 287 -45.84 -28.74 57.31
N PRO A 288 -44.71 -28.30 57.95
CA PRO A 288 -43.56 -29.15 58.25
C PRO A 288 -43.50 -29.72 59.69
N ALA A 289 -42.68 -30.76 59.89
CA ALA A 289 -42.34 -31.31 61.22
C ALA A 289 -40.83 -31.54 61.42
N ALA A 290 -40.29 -30.87 62.45
CA ALA A 290 -39.17 -31.19 63.36
C ALA A 290 -37.85 -31.88 62.90
N ALA A 291 -36.75 -31.36 63.46
CA ALA A 291 -35.40 -31.97 63.54
C ALA A 291 -35.32 -33.10 64.61
N PRO A 292 -34.17 -33.78 64.83
CA PRO A 292 -32.89 -33.22 65.33
C PRO A 292 -31.69 -33.62 64.42
N ALA A 293 -30.37 -33.57 64.75
CA ALA A 293 -29.63 -33.38 66.00
C ALA A 293 -28.18 -32.83 65.79
N ARG A 294 -27.31 -32.98 66.80
CA ARG A 294 -25.82 -32.95 66.79
C ARG A 294 -25.32 -34.08 67.74
N PRO A 295 -24.02 -34.44 67.79
CA PRO A 295 -23.12 -33.76 68.74
C PRO A 295 -21.62 -33.65 68.35
N GLN A 296 -20.94 -32.65 68.97
CA GLN A 296 -19.60 -32.59 69.61
C GLN A 296 -18.33 -33.16 68.90
N ALA A 297 -17.11 -32.58 68.91
CA ALA A 297 -16.36 -31.59 69.73
C ALA A 297 -15.27 -32.19 70.66
N ASP A 298 -14.01 -31.81 70.39
CA ASP A 298 -12.78 -31.83 71.23
C ASP A 298 -11.79 -30.90 70.47
N GLU A 299 -11.19 -29.82 70.96
CA GLU A 299 -10.48 -29.48 72.21
C GLU A 299 -8.98 -29.87 72.24
N ARG A 300 -8.09 -28.87 72.05
CA ARG A 300 -6.93 -28.56 72.93
C ARG A 300 -6.17 -27.29 72.52
N LEU A 301 -5.44 -26.74 73.50
CA LEU A 301 -4.87 -25.37 73.57
C LEU A 301 -3.36 -25.27 73.18
N PRO A 302 -2.79 -24.05 73.06
CA PRO A 302 -1.45 -23.79 72.53
C PRO A 302 -0.38 -23.56 73.62
N ALA A 303 0.90 -23.41 73.22
CA ALA A 303 1.97 -22.91 74.09
C ALA A 303 3.00 -22.04 73.32
N LYS A 304 3.67 -21.13 74.04
CA LYS A 304 4.68 -20.17 73.53
C LYS A 304 6.10 -20.56 73.96
N GLY A 305 7.09 -20.27 73.09
CA GLY A 305 8.34 -19.56 73.43
C GLY A 305 9.44 -20.24 74.27
N GLY A 306 10.71 -19.94 73.94
CA GLY A 306 11.87 -20.24 74.79
C GLY A 306 13.22 -20.28 74.04
N THR A 307 13.96 -19.17 74.05
CA THR A 307 15.44 -19.10 73.82
C THR A 307 16.19 -19.58 75.09
N PRO A 308 17.48 -19.96 75.02
CA PRO A 308 18.60 -19.04 74.79
C PRO A 308 19.18 -19.04 73.37
#